data_AF-A4EEX7-F1
#
_entry.id   AF-A4EEX7-F1
#
_cell.length_a   1.000
_cell.length_b   1.000
_cell.length_c   1.000
_cell.angle_alpha   90.00
_cell.angle_beta   90.00
_cell.angle_gamma   90.00
#
_symmetry.space_group_name_H-M   'P 1'
#
loop_
_entity.id
_entity.type
_entity.pdbx_description
1 polymer ?
#
loop_
_entity_poly.entity_id
_entity_poly.type
_entity_poly.pdbx_seq_one_letter_code
_entity_poly.pdbx_strand_id
1 'polypeptide(L)'
;MQDMRFRLRKDLSQQGAPTALCRIIASLGVKGFGSLVHDGILSPIKSQVYVKPRFDMVDLDTLMARVQRHMHPNLACRSAEFASIPKACFEVSCATSTVINLLMDGHLKSAAWTHQGKGLAGIVIDPVELKSKLASFSKTGLTIEDLRDRLGLQYTQVKKLIARDLLPAFTGRKSSSGRRAVLVDPSDLAAFLDDFQTIRTAAARLGISENAVRAGISNGSIVRAPDGGGLPIYRTAVIITI
;
A
#
# COMPACT_ATOMS: atom_id res chain seq x y z
N MET A 1 29.22 9.72 -21.58
CA MET A 1 28.01 9.93 -22.42
C MET A 1 28.02 8.88 -23.51
N GLN A 2 27.31 7.76 -23.33
CA GLN A 2 27.20 6.73 -24.36
C GLN A 2 25.78 6.18 -24.42
N ASP A 3 25.34 6.08 -25.67
CA ASP A 3 24.02 5.79 -26.21
C ASP A 3 23.51 4.40 -25.77
N MET A 4 22.49 4.35 -24.91
CA MET A 4 21.95 3.12 -24.32
C MET A 4 20.71 2.64 -25.09
N ARG A 5 20.88 2.31 -26.38
CA ARG A 5 19.81 1.70 -27.19
C ARG A 5 19.58 0.23 -26.76
N PHE A 6 18.32 -0.11 -26.48
CA PHE A 6 17.87 -1.48 -26.27
C PHE A 6 17.94 -2.25 -27.60
N ARG A 7 18.60 -3.41 -27.61
CA ARG A 7 18.52 -4.37 -28.71
C ARG A 7 17.92 -5.66 -28.16
N LEU A 8 16.66 -5.91 -28.51
CA LEU A 8 16.07 -7.24 -28.51
C LEU A 8 16.49 -7.90 -29.82
N ARG A 9 17.12 -9.08 -29.78
CA ARG A 9 17.48 -9.77 -31.03
C ARG A 9 16.35 -10.65 -31.53
N LYS A 10 16.14 -10.46 -32.82
CA LYS A 10 15.29 -11.08 -33.82
C LYS A 10 15.73 -12.52 -34.09
N ASP A 11 15.56 -13.43 -33.13
CA ASP A 11 15.88 -14.87 -33.31
C ASP A 11 14.69 -15.79 -32.97
N LEU A 12 13.49 -15.41 -33.41
CA LEU A 12 12.33 -16.30 -33.45
C LEU A 12 11.63 -16.11 -34.80
N SER A 13 12.22 -16.67 -35.86
CA SER A 13 11.60 -16.70 -37.18
C SER A 13 10.64 -17.87 -37.39
N GLN A 14 10.27 -18.66 -36.36
CA GLN A 14 9.50 -19.89 -36.64
C GLN A 14 8.25 -20.18 -35.80
N GLN A 15 7.85 -19.40 -34.80
CA GLN A 15 6.55 -19.63 -34.15
C GLN A 15 5.81 -18.31 -33.92
N GLY A 16 4.72 -18.14 -34.65
CA GLY A 16 3.91 -16.93 -34.69
C GLY A 16 3.24 -16.62 -33.35
N ALA A 17 3.80 -15.66 -32.62
CA ALA A 17 3.14 -14.90 -31.57
C ALA A 17 3.74 -13.48 -31.51
N PRO A 18 2.95 -12.44 -31.19
CA PRO A 18 3.08 -11.15 -31.83
C PRO A 18 4.23 -10.32 -31.25
N THR A 19 5.14 -9.94 -32.16
CA THR A 19 6.21 -8.93 -32.05
C THR A 19 5.74 -7.56 -31.53
N ALA A 20 4.42 -7.37 -31.36
CA ALA A 20 3.81 -6.19 -30.80
C ALA A 20 4.16 -6.00 -29.31
N LEU A 21 4.12 -7.04 -28.47
CA LEU A 21 4.27 -6.93 -27.01
C LEU A 21 5.66 -6.43 -26.55
N CYS A 22 6.72 -6.80 -27.27
CA CYS A 22 8.08 -6.31 -26.99
C CYS A 22 8.26 -4.79 -27.19
N ARG A 23 7.39 -4.13 -27.98
CA ARG A 23 7.38 -2.66 -28.13
C ARG A 23 6.52 -1.94 -27.10
N ILE A 24 5.67 -2.67 -26.37
CA ILE A 24 4.62 -2.14 -25.47
C ILE A 24 5.18 -1.83 -24.07
N ILE A 25 6.26 -2.50 -23.71
CA ILE A 25 6.92 -2.42 -22.40
C ILE A 25 8.03 -1.34 -22.39
N ALA A 26 8.52 -0.93 -23.57
CA ALA A 26 9.69 -0.08 -23.77
C ALA A 26 9.47 1.44 -23.56
N SER A 27 8.35 1.85 -22.98
CA SER A 27 7.93 3.25 -22.89
C SER A 27 8.06 3.85 -21.47
N LEU A 28 8.33 3.03 -20.46
CA LEU A 28 8.87 3.50 -19.18
C LEU A 28 10.38 3.68 -19.30
N GLY A 29 10.88 4.88 -19.03
CA GLY A 29 12.33 5.15 -19.00
C GLY A 29 13.04 4.26 -18.00
N VAL A 30 14.36 4.11 -18.15
CA VAL A 30 15.23 3.22 -17.32
C VAL A 30 15.01 3.39 -15.81
N LYS A 31 14.74 4.63 -15.36
CA LYS A 31 14.43 4.94 -13.95
C LYS A 31 13.10 4.33 -13.47
N GLY A 32 12.07 4.30 -14.32
CA GLY A 32 10.79 3.68 -14.00
C GLY A 32 10.95 2.18 -13.79
N PHE A 33 11.66 1.50 -14.68
CA PHE A 33 11.98 0.07 -14.53
C PHE A 33 12.80 -0.24 -13.28
N GLY A 34 13.81 0.59 -12.99
CA GLY A 34 14.60 0.47 -11.76
C GLY A 34 13.73 0.49 -10.51
N SER A 35 12.74 1.39 -10.44
CA SER A 35 11.81 1.45 -9.31
C SER A 35 10.92 0.21 -9.18
N LEU A 36 10.47 -0.39 -10.29
CA LEU A 36 9.65 -1.61 -10.26
C LEU A 36 10.42 -2.82 -9.76
N VAL A 37 11.71 -2.91 -10.08
CA VAL A 37 12.60 -3.98 -9.60
C VAL A 37 12.95 -3.77 -8.14
N HIS A 38 13.34 -2.54 -7.76
CA HIS A 38 13.68 -2.19 -6.39
C HIS A 38 12.51 -2.51 -5.43
N ASP A 39 11.28 -2.19 -5.83
CA ASP A 39 10.09 -2.36 -5.00
C ASP A 39 9.44 -3.75 -5.15
N GLY A 40 10.14 -4.69 -5.81
CA GLY A 40 9.76 -6.09 -5.94
C GLY A 40 8.50 -6.35 -6.77
N ILE A 41 8.08 -5.39 -7.60
CA ILE A 41 6.93 -5.53 -8.51
C ILE A 41 7.30 -6.44 -9.68
N LEU A 42 8.54 -6.32 -10.18
CA LEU A 42 9.10 -7.17 -11.22
C LEU A 42 10.37 -7.84 -10.70
N SER A 43 10.49 -9.14 -10.98
CA SER A 43 11.70 -9.90 -10.66
C SER A 43 12.55 -10.06 -11.92
N PRO A 44 13.78 -9.49 -11.97
CA PRO A 44 14.66 -9.72 -13.09
C PRO A 44 15.15 -11.18 -13.08
N ILE A 45 15.19 -11.78 -14.25
CA ILE A 45 15.82 -13.08 -14.47
C ILE A 45 17.32 -12.91 -14.24
N LYS A 46 17.82 -13.52 -13.16
CA LYS A 46 19.25 -13.48 -12.83
C LYS A 46 20.03 -14.27 -13.88
N SER A 47 20.85 -13.58 -14.66
CA SER A 47 21.76 -14.21 -15.61
C SER A 47 23.15 -13.64 -15.41
N GLN A 48 24.14 -14.53 -15.28
CA GLN A 48 25.56 -14.13 -15.24
C GLN A 48 26.09 -13.75 -16.63
N VAL A 49 25.35 -14.08 -17.69
CA VAL A 49 25.77 -13.94 -19.09
C VAL A 49 25.39 -12.57 -19.67
N TYR A 50 24.40 -11.89 -19.09
CA TYR A 50 23.87 -10.64 -19.63
C TYR A 50 23.96 -9.50 -18.62
N VAL A 51 24.63 -8.42 -19.02
CA VAL A 51 24.77 -7.17 -18.23
C VAL A 51 23.43 -6.43 -18.06
N LYS A 52 22.44 -6.68 -18.93
CA LYS A 52 21.13 -6.02 -18.91
C LYS A 52 20.05 -6.92 -18.29
N PRO A 53 19.20 -6.40 -17.37
CA PRO A 53 18.14 -7.17 -16.75
C PRO A 53 17.11 -7.62 -17.79
N ARG A 54 16.70 -8.89 -17.71
CA ARG A 54 15.61 -9.48 -18.50
C ARG A 54 14.46 -9.83 -17.57
N PHE A 55 13.25 -9.88 -18.12
CA PHE A 55 12.04 -10.20 -17.36
C PHE A 55 11.28 -11.31 -18.06
N ASP A 56 10.53 -12.09 -17.28
CA ASP A 56 9.64 -13.12 -17.81
C ASP A 56 8.44 -12.47 -18.49
N MET A 57 8.09 -12.93 -19.68
CA MET A 57 6.90 -12.47 -20.40
C MET A 57 5.62 -12.78 -19.61
N VAL A 58 5.58 -13.93 -18.91
CA VAL A 58 4.43 -14.32 -18.08
C VAL A 58 4.24 -13.36 -16.90
N ASP A 59 5.33 -12.92 -16.27
CA ASP A 59 5.28 -11.94 -15.17
C ASP A 59 4.78 -10.59 -15.67
N LEU A 60 5.21 -10.16 -16.87
CA LEU A 60 4.77 -8.89 -17.45
C LEU A 60 3.31 -8.95 -17.88
N ASP A 61 2.86 -10.04 -18.50
CA ASP A 61 1.46 -10.23 -18.86
C ASP A 61 0.57 -10.28 -17.61
N THR A 62 1.05 -10.92 -16.53
CA THR A 62 0.36 -10.95 -15.23
C THR A 62 0.25 -9.55 -14.63
N LEU A 63 1.32 -8.75 -14.68
CA LEU A 63 1.29 -7.35 -14.24
C LEU A 63 0.27 -6.54 -15.05
N MET A 64 0.30 -6.66 -16.39
CA MET A 64 -0.60 -5.94 -17.28
C MET A 64 -2.06 -6.33 -17.04
N ALA A 65 -2.36 -7.61 -16.90
CA ALA A 65 -3.70 -8.11 -16.61
C ALA A 65 -4.24 -7.58 -15.27
N ARG A 66 -3.38 -7.51 -14.24
CA ARG A 66 -3.75 -6.92 -12.95
C ARG A 66 -4.06 -5.44 -13.06
N VAL A 67 -3.23 -4.68 -13.76
CA VAL A 67 -3.47 -3.25 -13.98
C VAL A 67 -4.77 -3.04 -14.76
N GLN A 68 -4.98 -3.79 -15.85
CA GLN A 68 -6.18 -3.69 -16.68
C GLN A 68 -7.48 -3.95 -15.91
N ARG A 69 -7.48 -4.86 -14.93
CA ARG A 69 -8.67 -5.15 -14.10
C ARG A 69 -9.20 -3.93 -13.35
N HIS A 70 -8.30 -3.01 -12.98
CA HIS A 70 -8.66 -1.81 -12.22
C HIS A 70 -8.76 -0.56 -13.10
N MET A 71 -8.58 -0.70 -14.42
CA MET A 71 -8.77 0.40 -15.36
C MET A 71 -10.23 0.45 -15.78
N HIS A 72 -10.88 1.58 -15.56
CA HIS A 72 -12.23 1.82 -16.05
C HIS A 72 -12.16 2.55 -17.39
N PRO A 73 -13.01 2.20 -18.37
CA PRO A 73 -13.19 3.01 -19.57
C PRO A 73 -13.88 4.31 -19.16
N ASN A 74 -13.09 5.30 -18.73
CA ASN A 74 -13.63 6.55 -18.27
C ASN A 74 -13.80 7.51 -19.45
N LEU A 75 -15.05 7.74 -19.85
CA LEU A 75 -15.41 8.69 -20.90
C LEU A 75 -15.06 10.16 -20.53
N ALA A 76 -14.78 10.43 -19.25
CA ALA A 76 -14.35 11.74 -18.75
C ALA A 76 -12.89 12.10 -19.09
N CYS A 77 -12.10 11.20 -19.69
CA CYS A 77 -10.71 11.45 -20.10
C CYS A 77 -10.53 12.48 -21.23
N ARG A 78 -11.60 13.21 -21.58
CA ARG A 78 -11.56 14.35 -22.51
C ARG A 78 -11.36 15.69 -21.80
N SER A 79 -11.40 15.76 -20.47
CA SER A 79 -11.01 16.98 -19.73
C SER A 79 -9.49 17.10 -19.66
N ALA A 80 -8.97 18.33 -19.77
CA ALA A 80 -7.60 18.64 -20.15
C ALA A 80 -6.49 18.36 -19.10
N GLU A 81 -6.76 17.59 -18.04
CA GLU A 81 -5.86 17.51 -16.86
C GLU A 81 -5.24 16.13 -16.62
N PHE A 82 -5.45 15.18 -17.53
CA PHE A 82 -4.84 13.85 -17.44
C PHE A 82 -3.38 13.83 -17.90
N ALA A 83 -2.51 13.22 -17.10
CA ALA A 83 -1.08 13.10 -17.39
C ALA A 83 -0.63 11.64 -17.51
N SER A 84 0.35 11.39 -18.37
CA SER A 84 1.03 10.08 -18.43
C SER A 84 1.71 9.77 -17.08
N ILE A 85 1.86 8.49 -16.73
CA ILE A 85 2.54 8.07 -15.48
C ILE A 85 3.87 8.80 -15.25
N PRO A 86 4.81 8.89 -16.22
CA PRO A 86 6.07 9.60 -15.99
C PRO A 86 5.90 11.09 -15.69
N LYS A 87 4.97 11.76 -16.39
CA LYS A 87 4.67 13.18 -16.18
C LYS A 87 4.04 13.42 -14.80
N ALA A 88 3.05 12.60 -14.43
CA ALA A 88 2.42 12.67 -13.11
C ALA A 88 3.42 12.37 -11.98
N CYS A 89 4.32 11.39 -12.17
CA CYS A 89 5.40 11.10 -11.22
C CYS A 89 6.33 12.30 -11.02
N PHE A 90 6.64 13.03 -12.10
CA PHE A 90 7.47 14.23 -12.03
C PHE A 90 6.77 15.38 -11.30
N GLU A 91 5.50 15.64 -11.65
CA GLU A 91 4.70 16.71 -11.04
C GLU A 91 4.46 16.50 -9.54
N VAL A 92 4.23 15.25 -9.13
CA VAL A 92 3.93 14.90 -7.74
C VAL A 92 5.17 14.38 -6.98
N SER A 93 6.34 14.35 -7.63
CA SER A 93 7.61 13.85 -7.05
C SER A 93 7.51 12.45 -6.42
N CYS A 94 6.88 11.51 -7.12
CA CYS A 94 6.70 10.13 -6.63
C CYS A 94 7.35 9.09 -7.55
N ALA A 95 7.68 7.91 -6.99
CA ALA A 95 8.22 6.80 -7.77
C ALA A 95 7.15 6.15 -8.65
N THR A 96 7.53 5.70 -9.85
CA THR A 96 6.64 5.00 -10.79
C THR A 96 6.03 3.74 -10.16
N SER A 97 6.82 2.99 -9.39
CA SER A 97 6.35 1.85 -8.61
C SER A 97 5.19 2.18 -7.67
N THR A 98 5.20 3.37 -7.05
CA THR A 98 4.13 3.81 -6.15
C THR A 98 2.84 4.02 -6.91
N VAL A 99 2.90 4.67 -8.07
CA VAL A 99 1.75 4.86 -8.95
C VAL A 99 1.20 3.51 -9.42
N ILE A 100 2.08 2.60 -9.88
CA ILE A 100 1.68 1.26 -10.34
C ILE A 100 1.01 0.46 -9.22
N ASN A 101 1.48 0.57 -7.97
CA ASN A 101 0.83 -0.06 -6.82
C ASN A 101 -0.57 0.54 -6.56
N LEU A 102 -0.69 1.87 -6.55
CA LEU A 102 -1.97 2.55 -6.37
C LEU A 102 -3.00 2.14 -7.45
N LEU A 103 -2.52 1.92 -8.69
CA LEU A 103 -3.33 1.40 -9.79
C LEU A 103 -3.75 -0.06 -9.56
N MET A 104 -2.81 -0.93 -9.21
CA MET A 104 -3.08 -2.35 -8.93
C MET A 104 -4.01 -2.56 -7.73
N ASP A 105 -4.07 -1.59 -6.82
CA ASP A 105 -4.89 -1.64 -5.62
C ASP A 105 -6.26 -0.95 -5.83
N GLY A 106 -6.52 -0.41 -7.02
CA GLY A 106 -7.79 0.24 -7.36
C GLY A 106 -8.02 1.56 -6.62
N HIS A 107 -6.97 2.19 -6.09
CA HIS A 107 -7.08 3.45 -5.35
C HIS A 107 -7.16 4.68 -6.25
N LEU A 108 -6.78 4.56 -7.53
CA LEU A 108 -6.86 5.60 -8.55
C LEU A 108 -8.06 5.32 -9.45
N LYS A 109 -9.16 6.04 -9.22
CA LYS A 109 -10.42 5.87 -9.97
C LYS A 109 -10.38 6.56 -11.33
N SER A 110 -9.56 7.60 -11.46
CA SER A 110 -9.41 8.37 -12.70
C SER A 110 -8.53 7.69 -13.75
N ALA A 111 -7.86 6.60 -13.40
CA ALA A 111 -6.90 5.96 -14.28
C ALA A 111 -7.56 5.34 -15.51
N ALA A 112 -7.04 5.68 -16.69
CA ALA A 112 -7.61 5.27 -17.97
C ALA A 112 -6.56 5.02 -19.05
N TRP A 113 -7.01 4.38 -20.12
CA TRP A 113 -6.23 4.13 -21.32
C TRP A 113 -6.38 5.26 -22.32
N THR A 114 -5.25 5.75 -22.82
CA THR A 114 -5.21 6.61 -24.02
C THR A 114 -5.45 5.77 -25.26
N HIS A 115 -6.19 6.31 -26.23
CA HIS A 115 -6.45 5.64 -27.51
C HIS A 115 -5.19 5.37 -28.35
N GLN A 116 -4.08 6.06 -28.06
CA GLN A 116 -2.85 5.99 -28.86
C GLN A 116 -1.70 5.26 -28.16
N GLY A 117 -1.74 5.12 -26.84
CA GLY A 117 -0.66 4.53 -26.08
C GLY A 117 -0.79 3.03 -25.92
N LYS A 118 0.34 2.32 -26.03
CA LYS A 118 0.41 0.88 -25.75
C LYS A 118 1.15 0.64 -24.44
N GLY A 119 0.62 -0.22 -23.58
CA GLY A 119 1.29 -0.65 -22.35
C GLY A 119 1.26 0.41 -21.26
N LEU A 120 2.15 0.35 -20.27
CA LEU A 120 2.09 1.27 -19.12
C LEU A 120 2.19 2.76 -19.49
N ALA A 121 2.83 3.13 -20.61
CA ALA A 121 2.83 4.52 -21.07
C ALA A 121 1.52 4.98 -21.73
N GLY A 122 0.64 4.05 -22.07
CA GLY A 122 -0.70 4.37 -22.52
C GLY A 122 -1.66 4.69 -21.39
N ILE A 123 -1.24 4.55 -20.14
CA ILE A 123 -2.04 4.87 -18.96
C ILE A 123 -1.88 6.35 -18.65
N VAL A 124 -3.02 7.02 -18.51
CA VAL A 124 -3.12 8.39 -18.00
C VAL A 124 -3.88 8.41 -16.69
N ILE A 125 -3.46 9.31 -15.82
CA ILE A 125 -3.98 9.49 -14.46
C ILE A 125 -4.13 10.98 -14.16
N ASP A 126 -5.05 11.31 -13.26
CA ASP A 126 -5.18 12.66 -12.72
C ASP A 126 -4.07 12.93 -11.67
N PRO A 127 -3.17 13.91 -11.88
CA PRO A 127 -2.14 14.28 -10.91
C PRO A 127 -2.71 14.77 -9.57
N VAL A 128 -3.90 15.38 -9.57
CA VAL A 128 -4.56 15.90 -8.35
C VAL A 128 -5.05 14.73 -7.50
N GLU A 129 -5.77 13.77 -8.10
CA GLU A 129 -6.14 12.53 -7.41
C GLU A 129 -4.89 11.80 -6.91
N LEU A 130 -3.85 11.68 -7.75
CA LEU A 130 -2.60 11.03 -7.38
C LEU A 130 -1.97 11.69 -6.14
N LYS A 131 -1.89 13.01 -6.10
CA LYS A 131 -1.34 13.76 -4.95
C LYS A 131 -2.14 13.53 -3.67
N SER A 132 -3.48 13.56 -3.76
CA SER A 132 -4.38 13.28 -2.63
C SER A 132 -4.20 11.85 -2.10
N LYS A 133 -4.11 10.86 -3.01
CA LYS A 133 -3.92 9.45 -2.65
C LYS A 133 -2.53 9.16 -2.15
N LEU A 134 -1.50 9.81 -2.69
CA LEU A 134 -0.13 9.69 -2.20
C LEU A 134 0.01 10.16 -0.77
N ALA A 135 -0.61 11.28 -0.39
CA ALA A 135 -0.61 11.75 1.00
C ALA A 135 -1.25 10.73 1.97
N SER A 136 -2.18 9.91 1.48
CA SER A 136 -2.78 8.81 2.25
C SER A 136 -1.93 7.53 2.20
N PHE A 137 -1.29 7.24 1.07
CA PHE A 137 -0.50 6.03 0.82
C PHE A 137 0.90 6.11 1.43
N SER A 138 1.46 7.31 1.57
CA SER A 138 2.74 7.57 2.25
C SER A 138 2.61 7.57 3.76
N LYS A 139 1.40 7.41 4.32
CA LYS A 139 1.25 7.25 5.75
C LYS A 139 1.87 5.92 6.15
N THR A 140 3.00 6.01 6.83
CA THR A 140 3.64 4.92 7.54
C THR A 140 2.68 4.43 8.63
N GLY A 141 1.71 3.61 8.25
CA GLY A 141 0.74 3.07 9.18
C GLY A 141 1.40 2.08 10.14
N LEU A 142 0.79 1.93 11.31
CA LEU A 142 1.21 0.99 12.34
C LEU A 142 0.81 -0.42 11.93
N THR A 143 1.76 -1.35 12.03
CA THR A 143 1.49 -2.76 11.77
C THR A 143 0.76 -3.40 12.94
N ILE A 144 0.18 -4.59 12.73
CA ILE A 144 -0.41 -5.38 13.82
C ILE A 144 0.62 -5.69 14.91
N GLU A 145 1.89 -5.88 14.55
CA GLU A 145 2.97 -6.07 15.53
C GLU A 145 3.16 -4.81 16.39
N ASP A 146 3.23 -3.63 15.77
CA ASP A 146 3.36 -2.35 16.49
C ASP A 146 2.17 -2.11 17.42
N LEU A 147 0.96 -2.44 16.95
CA LEU A 147 -0.28 -2.30 17.72
C LEU A 147 -0.30 -3.24 18.93
N ARG A 148 0.15 -4.48 18.77
CA ARG A 148 0.28 -5.42 19.90
C ARG A 148 1.18 -4.84 20.97
N ASP A 149 2.35 -4.35 20.57
CA ASP A 149 3.37 -3.91 21.54
C ASP A 149 2.93 -2.62 22.25
N ARG A 150 2.22 -1.73 21.55
CA ARG A 150 1.63 -0.50 22.13
C ARG A 150 0.43 -0.78 23.04
N LEU A 151 -0.51 -1.62 22.59
CA LEU A 151 -1.75 -1.90 23.32
C LEU A 151 -1.59 -3.00 24.37
N GLY A 152 -0.53 -3.79 24.32
CA GLY A 152 -0.34 -4.96 25.20
C GLY A 152 -1.32 -6.10 24.89
N LEU A 153 -1.85 -6.17 23.67
CA LEU A 153 -2.89 -7.12 23.26
C LEU A 153 -2.33 -8.24 22.38
N GLN A 154 -2.83 -9.46 22.53
CA GLN A 154 -2.43 -10.57 21.68
C GLN A 154 -2.79 -10.32 20.20
N TYR A 155 -2.03 -10.92 19.28
CA TYR A 155 -2.24 -10.75 17.84
C TYR A 155 -3.70 -11.06 17.40
N THR A 156 -4.31 -12.10 17.98
CA THR A 156 -5.71 -12.46 17.72
C THR A 156 -6.70 -11.43 18.26
N GLN A 157 -6.37 -10.73 19.34
CA GLN A 157 -7.19 -9.67 19.93
C GLN A 157 -7.13 -8.41 19.07
N VAL A 158 -5.94 -8.03 18.58
CA VAL A 158 -5.78 -6.90 17.64
C VAL A 158 -6.55 -7.16 16.35
N LYS A 159 -6.47 -8.37 15.78
CA LYS A 159 -7.29 -8.73 14.61
C LYS A 159 -8.80 -8.64 14.88
N LYS A 160 -9.25 -9.01 16.09
CA LYS A 160 -10.66 -8.87 16.47
C LYS A 160 -11.10 -7.41 16.61
N LEU A 161 -10.23 -6.50 17.04
CA LEU A 161 -10.53 -5.06 17.06
C LEU A 161 -10.79 -4.54 15.65
N ILE A 162 -9.88 -4.88 14.72
CA ILE A 162 -10.00 -4.49 13.31
C ILE A 162 -11.26 -5.11 12.68
N ALA A 163 -11.51 -6.41 12.90
CA ALA A 163 -12.67 -7.10 12.35
C ALA A 163 -14.02 -6.57 12.90
N ARG A 164 -14.00 -5.89 14.05
CA ARG A 164 -15.16 -5.23 14.66
C ARG A 164 -15.28 -3.75 14.30
N ASP A 165 -14.41 -3.26 13.43
CA ASP A 165 -14.36 -1.86 12.99
C ASP A 165 -14.15 -0.86 14.14
N LEU A 166 -13.64 -1.32 15.28
CA LEU A 166 -13.27 -0.44 16.41
C LEU A 166 -11.96 0.29 16.14
N LEU A 167 -11.19 -0.20 15.18
CA LEU A 167 -9.88 0.32 14.85
C LEU A 167 -9.72 0.21 13.32
N PRO A 168 -10.04 1.29 12.59
CA PRO A 168 -10.01 1.31 11.14
C PRO A 168 -8.64 0.88 10.62
N ALA A 169 -8.64 -0.04 9.66
CA ALA A 169 -7.41 -0.54 9.08
C ALA A 169 -7.48 -0.47 7.56
N PHE A 170 -6.32 -0.21 6.94
CA PHE A 170 -6.15 -0.19 5.51
C PHE A 170 -5.05 -1.16 5.10
N THR A 171 -5.08 -1.63 3.86
CA THR A 171 -3.97 -2.43 3.32
C THR A 171 -2.93 -1.47 2.74
N GLY A 172 -1.70 -1.52 3.25
CA GLY A 172 -0.58 -0.71 2.77
C GLY A 172 0.71 -1.51 2.72
N ARG A 173 1.85 -0.83 2.54
CA ARG A 173 3.17 -1.47 2.57
C ARG A 173 3.86 -1.22 3.91
N LYS A 174 4.40 -2.28 4.52
CA LYS A 174 5.20 -2.19 5.74
C LYS A 174 6.49 -1.41 5.43
N SER A 175 6.75 -0.32 6.16
CA SER A 175 7.87 0.58 5.83
C SER A 175 9.24 -0.11 5.85
N SER A 176 9.40 -1.14 6.70
CA SER A 176 10.66 -1.86 6.84
C SER A 176 10.94 -2.92 5.77
N SER A 177 9.92 -3.39 5.05
CA SER A 177 10.11 -4.51 4.09
C SER A 177 9.44 -4.30 2.73
N GLY A 178 8.62 -3.25 2.57
CA GLY A 178 7.84 -2.99 1.37
C GLY A 178 6.74 -4.03 1.09
N ARG A 179 6.58 -5.05 1.94
CA ARG A 179 5.54 -6.09 1.80
C ARG A 179 4.17 -5.54 2.14
N ARG A 180 3.14 -6.06 1.48
CA ARG A 180 1.74 -5.72 1.79
C ARG A 180 1.40 -6.19 3.20
N ALA A 181 0.82 -5.30 3.99
CA ALA A 181 0.39 -5.57 5.35
C ALA A 181 -0.90 -4.79 5.64
N VAL A 182 -1.66 -5.29 6.62
CA VAL A 182 -2.75 -4.51 7.22
C VAL A 182 -2.11 -3.50 8.16
N LEU A 183 -2.41 -2.23 7.93
CA LEU A 183 -1.87 -1.08 8.64
C LEU A 183 -3.02 -0.27 9.25
N VAL A 184 -2.70 0.46 10.30
CA VAL A 184 -3.62 1.36 11.00
C VAL A 184 -3.00 2.74 11.07
N ASP A 185 -3.80 3.78 10.86
CA ASP A 185 -3.31 5.14 10.98
C ASP A 185 -2.99 5.47 12.46
N PRO A 186 -1.84 6.10 12.76
CA PRO A 186 -1.55 6.59 14.11
C PRO A 186 -2.65 7.50 14.68
N SER A 187 -3.34 8.27 13.84
CA SER A 187 -4.46 9.12 14.26
C SER A 187 -5.70 8.32 14.67
N ASP A 188 -6.03 7.25 13.94
CA ASP A 188 -7.11 6.34 14.30
C ASP A 188 -6.81 5.61 15.61
N LEU A 189 -5.53 5.24 15.83
CA LEU A 189 -5.11 4.69 17.12
C LEU A 189 -5.26 5.72 18.26
N ALA A 190 -4.92 6.99 18.03
CA ALA A 190 -5.08 8.03 19.03
C ALA A 190 -6.57 8.25 19.38
N ALA A 191 -7.45 8.31 18.37
CA ALA A 191 -8.90 8.41 18.58
C ALA A 191 -9.44 7.19 19.35
N PHE A 192 -9.00 5.99 18.98
CA PHE A 192 -9.32 4.77 19.74
C PHE A 192 -8.87 4.89 21.21
N LEU A 193 -7.68 5.44 21.47
CA LEU A 193 -7.16 5.63 22.83
C LEU A 193 -7.89 6.71 23.63
N ASP A 194 -8.53 7.67 22.97
CA ASP A 194 -9.38 8.64 23.66
C ASP A 194 -10.66 7.99 24.18
N ASP A 195 -11.25 7.07 23.41
CA ASP A 195 -12.49 6.39 23.80
C ASP A 195 -12.28 5.11 24.63
N PHE A 196 -11.21 4.37 24.34
CA PHE A 196 -10.91 3.07 24.93
C PHE A 196 -9.45 2.95 25.37
N GLN A 197 -9.22 2.21 26.44
CA GLN A 197 -7.90 1.98 27.00
C GLN A 197 -7.73 0.50 27.31
N THR A 198 -6.51 -0.01 27.18
CA THR A 198 -6.11 -1.31 27.72
C THR A 198 -5.46 -1.11 29.09
N ILE A 199 -5.20 -2.20 29.81
CA ILE A 199 -4.45 -2.13 31.08
C ILE A 199 -3.09 -1.45 30.87
N ARG A 200 -2.39 -1.79 29.78
CA ARG A 200 -1.07 -1.25 29.47
C ARG A 200 -1.11 0.25 29.17
N THR A 201 -2.07 0.68 28.35
CA THR A 201 -2.17 2.10 27.97
C THR A 201 -2.71 2.95 29.12
N ALA A 202 -3.63 2.41 29.94
CA ALA A 202 -4.10 3.05 31.16
C ALA A 202 -2.97 3.20 32.19
N ALA A 203 -2.17 2.15 32.39
CA ALA A 203 -0.99 2.18 33.28
C ALA A 203 0.00 3.27 32.84
N ALA A 204 0.32 3.32 31.54
CA ALA A 204 1.19 4.34 30.98
C ALA A 204 0.62 5.76 31.14
N ARG A 205 -0.71 5.93 30.99
CA ARG A 205 -1.38 7.23 31.11
C ARG A 205 -1.47 7.74 32.55
N LEU A 206 -1.70 6.84 33.50
CA LEU A 206 -1.79 7.15 34.94
C LEU A 206 -0.42 7.20 35.63
N GLY A 207 0.64 6.71 34.99
CA GLY A 207 1.98 6.62 35.58
C GLY A 207 2.10 5.56 36.68
N ILE A 208 1.24 4.54 36.65
CA ILE A 208 1.22 3.45 37.64
C ILE A 208 1.54 2.10 36.99
N SER A 209 1.78 1.07 37.81
CA SER A 209 2.04 -0.28 37.28
C SER A 209 0.76 -0.93 36.72
N GLU A 210 0.91 -1.82 35.73
CA GLU A 210 -0.22 -2.60 35.19
C GLU A 210 -0.93 -3.44 36.27
N ASN A 211 -0.20 -3.88 37.30
CA ASN A 211 -0.77 -4.61 38.43
C ASN A 211 -1.66 -3.73 39.30
N ALA A 212 -1.28 -2.46 39.51
CA ALA A 212 -2.10 -1.49 40.24
C ALA A 212 -3.40 -1.19 39.47
N VAL A 213 -3.32 -1.00 38.15
CA VAL A 213 -4.52 -0.87 37.30
C VAL A 213 -5.42 -2.09 37.42
N ARG A 214 -4.86 -3.31 37.37
CA ARG A 214 -5.65 -4.55 37.51
C ARG A 214 -6.33 -4.65 38.88
N ALA A 215 -5.64 -4.26 39.95
CA ALA A 215 -6.21 -4.23 41.29
C ALA A 215 -7.35 -3.20 41.37
N GLY A 216 -7.16 -2.01 40.79
CA GLY A 216 -8.19 -0.97 40.72
C GLY A 216 -9.43 -1.39 39.92
N ILE A 217 -9.26 -2.10 38.82
CA ILE A 217 -10.37 -2.67 38.04
C ILE A 217 -11.18 -3.66 38.90
N SER A 218 -10.49 -4.57 39.62
CA SER A 218 -11.14 -5.55 40.48
C SER A 218 -11.87 -4.89 41.66
N ASN A 219 -11.24 -3.91 42.31
CA ASN A 219 -11.81 -3.22 43.46
C ASN A 219 -12.97 -2.29 43.07
N GLY A 220 -12.86 -1.62 41.94
CA GLY A 220 -13.87 -0.70 41.40
C GLY A 220 -15.00 -1.39 40.65
N SER A 221 -15.01 -2.72 40.54
CA SER A 221 -15.98 -3.49 39.74
C SER A 221 -16.10 -2.97 38.29
N ILE A 222 -14.99 -2.54 37.71
CA ILE A 222 -14.96 -1.94 36.37
C ILE A 222 -15.12 -3.04 35.33
N VAL A 223 -16.17 -2.94 34.50
CA VAL A 223 -16.47 -3.91 33.45
C VAL A 223 -15.76 -3.53 32.14
N ARG A 224 -15.37 -4.55 31.37
CA ARG A 224 -14.84 -4.37 30.00
C ARG A 224 -15.86 -3.68 29.12
N ALA A 225 -15.38 -2.95 28.12
CA ALA A 225 -16.26 -2.28 27.19
C ALA A 225 -17.14 -3.31 26.44
N PRO A 226 -18.47 -3.15 26.44
CA PRO A 226 -19.38 -4.09 25.79
C PRO A 226 -19.13 -4.19 24.29
N ASP A 227 -18.78 -3.05 23.66
CA ASP A 227 -18.45 -2.94 22.23
C ASP A 227 -17.23 -3.78 21.83
N GLY A 228 -16.32 -4.02 22.78
CA GLY A 228 -15.15 -4.87 22.60
C GLY A 228 -15.49 -6.35 22.45
N GLY A 229 -16.72 -6.77 22.73
CA GLY A 229 -17.19 -8.15 22.63
C GLY A 229 -16.26 -9.15 23.33
N GLY A 230 -15.94 -8.85 24.59
CA GLY A 230 -15.09 -9.68 25.49
C GLY A 230 -13.59 -9.36 25.45
N LEU A 231 -13.14 -8.46 24.57
CA LEU A 231 -11.74 -8.02 24.53
C LEU A 231 -11.36 -7.25 25.81
N PRO A 232 -10.10 -7.33 26.27
CA PRO A 232 -9.64 -6.65 27.48
C PRO A 232 -9.39 -5.15 27.23
N ILE A 233 -10.43 -4.47 26.75
CA ILE A 233 -10.48 -3.03 26.52
C ILE A 233 -11.55 -2.43 27.44
N TYR A 234 -11.32 -1.21 27.91
CA TYR A 234 -12.17 -0.52 28.89
C TYR A 234 -12.44 0.90 28.39
N ARG A 235 -13.59 1.48 28.74
CA ARG A 235 -13.88 2.87 28.40
C ARG A 235 -12.90 3.78 29.15
N THR A 236 -12.27 4.72 28.42
CA THR A 236 -11.27 5.63 29.00
C THR A 236 -11.80 6.34 30.22
N ALA A 237 -13.01 6.90 30.14
CA ALA A 237 -13.67 7.63 31.22
C ALA A 237 -13.82 6.84 32.54
N VAL A 238 -13.78 5.50 32.48
CA VAL A 238 -13.96 4.63 33.66
C VAL A 238 -12.63 4.11 34.19
N ILE A 239 -11.69 3.76 33.32
CA ILE A 239 -10.42 3.16 33.77
C ILE A 239 -9.40 4.20 34.25
N ILE A 240 -9.52 5.46 33.83
CA ILE A 240 -8.62 6.53 34.28
C ILE A 240 -8.99 7.11 35.65
N THR A 241 -10.10 6.68 36.27
CA THR A 241 -10.53 7.12 37.59
C THR A 241 -10.05 6.19 38.71
N ILE A 242 -9.18 5.23 38.37
CA ILE A 242 -8.50 4.31 39.30
C ILE A 242 -7.35 5.04 39.99
#